data_AF-A0A923YUT8-F1
#
_entry.id   AF-A0A923YUT8-F1
#
_cell.length_a   1.000
_cell.length_b   1.000
_cell.length_c   1.000
_cell.angle_alpha   90.00
_cell.angle_beta   90.00
_cell.angle_gamma   90.00
#
_symmetry.space_group_name_H-M   'P 1'
#
loop_
_entity.id
_entity.type
_entity.pdbx_description
1 polymer ?
#
loop_
_entity_poly.entity_id
_entity_poly.type
_entity_poly.pdbx_seq_one_letter_code
_entity_poly.pdbx_strand_id
1 'polypeptide(L)'
;TMGKGKLIDEIFGAKCESNFIQPTFIIDYPKEMSPLCKEHRTNPELTERFELMICGKEVANAYSELNDPIDQRQRFEAQMALAEKGDDEATGIIDEDFLRALEYGMPPTSGLGIGMDRLIMFLTDNASIQEVLFFPQMRPEKKQIELAPDEKHIVEILKANTGISINDLKLKAELSGKKWDAASKAITKLGLMKITVNGDEKIAEYLGN
;
A
#
# COMPACT_ATOMS: atom_id res chain seq x y z
N THR A 1 16.69 -6.88 -10.14
CA THR A 1 16.27 -8.26 -10.46
C THR A 1 15.76 -8.89 -9.19
N MET A 2 14.61 -9.58 -9.24
CA MET A 2 13.95 -10.17 -8.06
C MET A 2 14.83 -11.29 -7.46
N GLY A 3 15.02 -11.29 -6.13
CA GLY A 3 15.79 -12.33 -5.41
C GLY A 3 15.10 -13.70 -5.42
N LYS A 4 15.85 -14.78 -5.16
CA LYS A 4 15.34 -16.16 -5.16
C LYS A 4 14.20 -16.33 -4.16
N GLY A 5 14.32 -15.77 -2.95
CA GLY A 5 13.25 -15.73 -1.96
C GLY A 5 11.93 -15.13 -2.48
N LYS A 6 11.96 -13.90 -3.01
CA LYS A 6 10.77 -13.23 -3.56
C LYS A 6 10.12 -14.02 -4.70
N LEU A 7 10.91 -14.69 -5.55
CA LEU A 7 10.36 -15.55 -6.61
C LEU A 7 9.60 -16.76 -6.04
N ILE A 8 10.15 -17.40 -5.00
CA ILE A 8 9.51 -18.54 -4.33
C ILE A 8 8.19 -18.10 -3.70
N ASP A 9 8.18 -16.95 -3.04
CA ASP A 9 6.98 -16.36 -2.40
C ASP A 9 5.86 -16.12 -3.41
N GLU A 10 6.17 -15.44 -4.52
CA GLU A 10 5.20 -15.16 -5.59
C GLU A 10 4.63 -16.43 -6.22
N ILE A 11 5.47 -17.45 -6.44
CA ILE A 11 5.02 -18.75 -6.96
C ILE A 11 4.12 -19.44 -5.93
N PHE A 12 4.50 -19.40 -4.65
CA PHE A 12 3.74 -20.00 -3.57
C PHE A 12 2.37 -19.33 -3.39
N GLY A 13 2.32 -18.00 -3.33
CA GLY A 13 1.08 -17.22 -3.26
C GLY A 13 0.15 -17.51 -4.43
N ALA A 14 0.69 -17.56 -5.66
CA ALA A 14 -0.11 -17.80 -6.85
C ALA A 14 -0.60 -19.25 -7.03
N LYS A 15 0.11 -20.25 -6.46
CA LYS A 15 -0.15 -21.67 -6.75
C LYS A 15 -0.61 -22.49 -5.56
N CYS A 16 -0.27 -22.11 -4.34
CA CYS A 16 -0.44 -22.94 -3.15
C CYS A 16 -1.49 -22.36 -2.19
N GLU A 17 -1.39 -21.07 -1.84
CA GLU A 17 -2.17 -20.47 -0.75
C GLU A 17 -3.67 -20.78 -0.82
N SER A 18 -4.31 -20.53 -1.97
CA SER A 18 -5.76 -20.70 -2.15
C SER A 18 -6.26 -22.13 -1.96
N ASN A 19 -5.38 -23.13 -1.99
CA ASN A 19 -5.73 -24.53 -1.82
C ASN A 19 -5.78 -24.97 -0.35
N PHE A 20 -5.21 -24.19 0.58
CA PHE A 20 -5.16 -24.53 2.01
C PHE A 20 -6.45 -24.12 2.72
N ILE A 21 -7.50 -24.92 2.55
CA ILE A 21 -8.81 -24.66 3.16
C ILE A 21 -8.80 -24.98 4.66
N GLN A 22 -8.32 -26.16 5.02
CA GLN A 22 -8.20 -26.59 6.42
C GLN A 22 -6.95 -25.98 7.07
N PRO A 23 -6.92 -25.85 8.42
CA PRO A 23 -5.73 -25.43 9.14
C PRO A 23 -4.50 -26.24 8.75
N THR A 24 -3.57 -25.59 8.07
CA THR A 24 -2.38 -26.22 7.48
C THR A 24 -1.15 -25.45 7.90
N PHE A 25 -0.18 -26.14 8.51
CA PHE A 25 1.13 -25.57 8.79
C PHE A 25 2.03 -25.71 7.59
N ILE A 26 2.51 -24.57 7.09
CA ILE A 26 3.58 -24.49 6.11
C ILE A 26 4.85 -24.23 6.90
N ILE A 27 5.87 -25.06 6.72
CA ILE A 27 7.07 -25.06 7.54
C ILE A 27 8.33 -24.91 6.70
N ASP A 28 9.42 -24.53 7.35
CA ASP A 28 10.78 -24.49 6.82
C ASP A 28 10.95 -23.53 5.62
N TYR A 29 10.88 -22.24 5.92
CA TYR A 29 11.01 -21.18 4.91
C TYR A 29 12.47 -20.93 4.53
N PRO A 30 12.75 -20.50 3.28
CA PRO A 30 14.08 -20.09 2.87
C PRO A 30 14.67 -18.98 3.76
N LYS A 31 15.96 -19.10 4.09
CA LYS A 31 16.70 -18.12 4.92
C LYS A 31 16.64 -16.70 4.36
N GLU A 32 16.69 -16.56 3.04
CA GLU A 32 16.61 -15.25 2.35
C GLU A 32 15.29 -14.50 2.61
N MET A 33 14.20 -15.20 2.92
CA MET A 33 12.88 -14.59 3.19
C MET A 33 12.63 -14.35 4.68
N SER A 34 13.53 -14.82 5.54
CA SER A 34 13.27 -14.97 6.98
C SER A 34 14.44 -14.38 7.77
N PRO A 35 14.62 -13.04 7.70
CA PRO A 35 15.80 -12.35 8.23
C PRO A 35 15.96 -12.48 9.75
N LEU A 36 14.86 -12.65 10.49
CA LEU A 36 14.85 -12.76 11.95
C LEU A 36 14.76 -14.22 12.44
N CYS A 37 14.60 -15.17 11.54
CA CYS A 37 14.37 -16.56 11.91
C CYS A 37 15.69 -17.32 12.02
N LYS A 38 15.82 -18.14 13.05
CA LYS A 38 16.99 -18.99 13.24
C LYS A 38 17.15 -19.96 12.08
N GLU A 39 18.39 -20.19 11.67
CA GLU A 39 18.73 -21.19 10.65
C GLU A 39 18.25 -22.59 11.08
N HIS A 40 17.76 -23.38 10.12
CA HIS A 40 17.24 -24.69 10.39
C HIS A 40 18.36 -25.67 10.80
N ARG A 41 18.15 -26.40 11.91
CA ARG A 41 19.18 -27.27 12.52
C ARG A 41 19.81 -28.32 11.61
N THR A 42 19.13 -28.71 10.52
CA THR A 42 19.64 -29.71 9.55
C THR A 42 19.86 -29.17 8.14
N ASN A 43 19.36 -27.97 7.81
CA ASN A 43 19.46 -27.43 6.46
C ASN A 43 19.77 -25.92 6.51
N PRO A 44 21.01 -25.52 6.19
CA PRO A 44 21.42 -24.12 6.29
C PRO A 44 20.72 -23.18 5.30
N GLU A 45 20.07 -23.71 4.26
CA GLU A 45 19.30 -22.89 3.31
C GLU A 45 17.89 -22.52 3.84
N LEU A 46 17.43 -23.16 4.93
CA LEU A 46 16.10 -23.00 5.49
C LEU A 46 16.16 -22.40 6.91
N THR A 47 15.00 -22.06 7.44
CA THR A 47 14.81 -21.51 8.79
C THR A 47 13.76 -22.27 9.56
N GLU A 48 13.86 -22.28 10.89
CA GLU A 48 12.83 -22.87 11.76
C GLU A 48 11.64 -21.93 11.90
N ARG A 49 10.83 -21.84 10.83
CA ARG A 49 9.65 -20.98 10.73
C ARG A 49 8.44 -21.80 10.29
N PHE A 50 7.26 -21.45 10.78
CA PHE A 50 6.01 -21.89 10.21
C PHE A 50 5.02 -20.73 10.03
N GLU A 51 4.13 -20.90 9.05
CA GLU A 51 2.91 -20.12 8.93
C GLU A 51 1.70 -21.05 9.01
N LEU A 52 0.66 -20.58 9.72
CA LEU A 52 -0.62 -21.26 9.79
C LEU A 52 -1.55 -20.67 8.71
N MET A 53 -1.92 -21.49 7.74
CA MET A 53 -2.87 -21.14 6.70
C MET A 53 -4.25 -21.72 7.01
N ILE A 54 -5.29 -20.89 6.92
CA ILE A 54 -6.70 -21.27 7.07
C ILE A 54 -7.51 -20.57 5.98
N CYS A 55 -8.39 -21.29 5.28
CA CYS A 55 -9.21 -20.74 4.19
C CYS A 55 -8.40 -19.94 3.15
N GLY A 56 -7.18 -20.40 2.86
CA GLY A 56 -6.24 -19.77 1.94
C GLY A 56 -5.72 -18.40 2.38
N LYS A 57 -5.71 -18.13 3.69
CA LYS A 57 -5.11 -16.95 4.31
C LYS A 57 -4.20 -17.34 5.45
N GLU A 58 -3.10 -16.63 5.59
CA GLU A 58 -2.20 -16.71 6.73
C GLU A 58 -2.91 -16.17 7.99
N VAL A 59 -2.85 -16.91 9.10
CA VAL A 59 -3.46 -16.55 10.38
C VAL A 59 -2.42 -16.38 11.48
N ALA A 60 -1.32 -17.13 11.40
CA ALA A 60 -0.23 -17.01 12.34
C ALA A 60 1.11 -17.22 11.65
N ASN A 61 2.14 -16.58 12.18
CA ASN A 61 3.52 -16.74 11.77
C ASN A 61 4.35 -16.92 13.03
N ALA A 62 5.21 -17.94 13.04
CA ALA A 62 6.00 -18.27 14.21
C ALA A 62 7.35 -18.84 13.79
N TYR A 63 8.35 -18.64 14.64
CA TYR A 63 9.69 -19.12 14.36
C TYR A 63 10.52 -19.27 15.63
N SER A 64 11.59 -20.08 15.54
CA SER A 64 12.70 -19.99 16.49
C SER A 64 13.42 -18.67 16.24
N GLU A 65 13.56 -17.85 17.28
CA GLU A 65 14.17 -16.52 17.18
C GLU A 65 15.66 -16.61 16.88
N LEU A 66 16.16 -15.77 15.98
CA LEU A 66 17.59 -15.61 15.77
C LEU A 66 18.21 -14.88 16.97
N ASN A 67 18.96 -15.64 17.76
CA ASN A 67 19.59 -15.14 18.98
C ASN A 67 21.12 -14.98 18.88
N ASP A 68 21.69 -15.14 17.67
CA ASP A 68 23.10 -14.88 17.40
C ASP A 68 23.27 -13.42 16.88
N PRO A 69 23.89 -12.52 17.66
CA PRO A 69 24.04 -11.12 17.28
C PRO A 69 24.92 -10.92 16.03
N ILE A 70 25.86 -11.83 15.76
CA ILE A 70 26.76 -11.73 14.60
C ILE A 70 25.98 -12.06 13.33
N ASP A 71 25.22 -13.16 13.32
CA ASP A 71 24.34 -13.52 12.20
C ASP A 71 23.26 -12.44 12.01
N GLN A 72 22.64 -11.95 13.09
CA GLN A 72 21.61 -10.91 12.99
C GLN A 72 22.14 -9.61 12.36
N ARG A 73 23.36 -9.18 12.72
CA ARG A 73 24.00 -8.00 12.11
C ARG A 73 24.24 -8.21 10.62
N GLN A 74 24.80 -9.36 10.21
CA GLN A 74 25.04 -9.67 8.79
C GLN A 74 23.75 -9.63 7.98
N ARG A 75 22.64 -10.10 8.55
CA ARG A 75 21.32 -10.07 7.89
C ARG A 75 20.77 -8.65 7.76
N PHE A 76 20.94 -7.80 8.78
CA PHE A 76 20.55 -6.39 8.65
C PHE A 76 21.39 -5.64 7.62
N GLU A 77 22.70 -5.88 7.56
CA GLU A 77 23.56 -5.31 6.52
C GLU A 77 23.13 -5.75 5.11
N ALA A 78 22.76 -7.02 4.94
CA ALA A 78 22.21 -7.53 3.69
C ALA A 78 20.87 -6.88 3.32
N GLN A 79 19.99 -6.64 4.29
CA GLN A 79 18.73 -5.93 4.08
C GLN A 79 18.95 -4.46 3.70
N MET A 80 19.88 -3.75 4.34
CA MET A 80 20.25 -2.39 3.95
C MET A 80 20.73 -2.33 2.49
N ALA A 81 21.57 -3.28 2.09
CA ALA A 81 22.06 -3.35 0.71
C ALA A 81 20.93 -3.66 -0.32
N LEU A 82 19.81 -4.24 0.12
CA LEU A 82 18.61 -4.40 -0.71
C LEU A 82 17.78 -3.09 -0.73
N ALA A 83 17.63 -2.42 0.41
CA ALA A 83 16.95 -1.12 0.50
C ALA A 83 17.64 -0.06 -0.39
N GLU A 84 18.98 -0.01 -0.40
CA GLU A 84 19.76 0.88 -1.29
C GLU A 84 19.52 0.60 -2.78
N LYS A 85 19.09 -0.61 -3.13
CA LYS A 85 18.72 -1.00 -4.51
C LYS A 85 17.26 -0.67 -4.84
N GLY A 86 16.54 0.01 -3.95
CA GLY A 86 15.17 0.45 -4.13
C GLY A 86 14.11 -0.57 -3.72
N ASP A 87 14.41 -1.45 -2.76
CA ASP A 87 13.39 -2.33 -2.15
C ASP A 87 12.69 -1.60 -1.00
N ASP A 88 11.47 -1.11 -1.26
CA ASP A 88 10.67 -0.33 -0.29
C ASP A 88 10.25 -1.14 0.95
N GLU A 89 10.32 -2.48 0.89
CA GLU A 89 9.96 -3.38 1.99
C GLU A 89 11.14 -3.70 2.92
N ALA A 90 12.37 -3.41 2.48
CA ALA A 90 13.57 -3.70 3.25
C ALA A 90 13.82 -2.62 4.31
N THR A 91 14.18 -3.04 5.53
CA THR A 91 14.53 -2.12 6.61
C THR A 91 15.80 -1.34 6.26
N GLY A 92 15.66 -0.04 5.98
CA GLY A 92 16.78 0.83 5.61
C GLY A 92 17.67 1.31 6.77
N ILE A 93 17.49 0.79 7.98
CA ILE A 93 18.20 1.20 9.20
C ILE A 93 18.55 -0.04 10.03
N ILE A 94 19.78 -0.10 10.56
CA ILE A 94 20.20 -1.10 11.55
C ILE A 94 19.78 -0.65 12.94
N ASP A 95 19.05 -1.49 13.66
CA ASP A 95 18.73 -1.28 15.07
C ASP A 95 19.90 -1.74 15.96
N GLU A 96 20.79 -0.81 16.28
CA GLU A 96 21.96 -1.07 17.11
C GLU A 96 21.61 -1.37 18.58
N ASP A 97 20.47 -0.88 19.08
CA ASP A 97 20.06 -1.16 20.46
C ASP A 97 19.48 -2.58 20.56
N PHE A 98 18.77 -3.06 19.52
CA PHE A 98 18.36 -4.46 19.41
C PHE A 98 19.56 -5.41 19.33
N LEU A 99 20.56 -5.11 18.49
CA LEU A 99 21.78 -5.91 18.41
C LEU A 99 22.53 -5.94 19.76
N ARG A 100 22.68 -4.79 20.42
CA ARG A 100 23.27 -4.73 21.76
C ARG A 100 22.49 -5.57 22.77
N ALA A 101 21.16 -5.59 22.70
CA ALA A 101 20.34 -6.44 23.57
C ALA A 101 20.60 -7.93 23.33
N LEU A 102 20.76 -8.36 22.08
CA LEU A 102 21.14 -9.74 21.74
C LEU A 102 22.52 -10.11 22.27
N GLU A 103 23.49 -9.20 22.22
CA GLU A 103 24.86 -9.39 22.72
C GLU A 103 24.92 -9.65 24.24
N TYR A 104 23.95 -9.13 25.01
CA TYR A 104 23.84 -9.45 26.44
C TYR A 104 23.38 -10.90 26.71
N GLY A 105 22.91 -11.61 25.69
CA GLY A 105 22.54 -13.02 25.75
C GLY A 105 21.04 -13.22 25.76
N MET A 106 20.44 -13.30 24.57
CA MET A 106 19.06 -13.76 24.39
C MET A 106 18.98 -15.30 24.52
N PRO A 107 18.16 -15.84 25.45
CA PRO A 107 17.94 -17.29 25.54
C PRO A 107 17.37 -17.88 24.25
N PRO A 108 17.51 -19.19 24.01
CA PRO A 108 16.77 -19.88 22.95
C PRO A 108 15.27 -19.65 23.14
N THR A 109 14.66 -18.90 22.22
CA THR A 109 13.28 -18.40 22.31
C THR A 109 12.55 -18.67 21.01
N SER A 110 11.22 -18.72 21.06
CA SER A 110 10.36 -18.73 19.88
C SER A 110 9.35 -17.60 19.97
N GLY A 111 9.11 -16.95 18.83
CA GLY A 111 8.09 -15.93 18.66
C GLY A 111 6.87 -16.48 17.94
N LEU A 112 5.71 -15.88 18.22
CA LEU A 112 4.43 -16.17 17.59
C LEU A 112 3.65 -14.87 17.39
N GLY A 113 3.29 -14.59 16.15
CA GLY A 113 2.33 -13.56 15.78
C GLY A 113 1.02 -14.21 15.33
N ILE A 114 -0.12 -13.69 15.81
CA ILE A 114 -1.46 -14.11 15.37
C ILE A 114 -2.22 -12.90 14.85
N GLY A 115 -2.76 -13.00 13.63
CA GLY A 115 -3.66 -12.01 13.06
C GLY A 115 -5.05 -12.11 13.69
N MET A 116 -5.26 -11.37 14.78
CA MET A 116 -6.52 -11.41 15.54
C MET A 116 -7.74 -11.06 14.69
N ASP A 117 -7.65 -10.05 13.82
CA ASP A 117 -8.76 -9.67 12.95
C ASP A 117 -9.16 -10.81 12.00
N ARG A 118 -8.17 -11.46 11.37
CA ARG A 118 -8.40 -12.63 10.50
C ARG A 118 -8.99 -13.81 11.27
N LEU A 119 -8.51 -14.05 12.49
CA LEU A 119 -9.05 -15.11 13.35
C LEU A 119 -10.52 -14.83 13.69
N ILE A 120 -10.86 -13.60 14.07
CA ILE A 120 -12.24 -13.20 14.38
C ILE A 120 -13.12 -13.27 13.14
N MET A 121 -12.62 -12.86 11.96
CA MET A 121 -13.33 -13.01 10.68
C MET A 121 -13.79 -14.45 10.46
N PHE A 122 -12.90 -15.43 10.66
CA PHE A 122 -13.24 -16.84 10.50
C PHE A 122 -14.20 -17.35 11.58
N LEU A 123 -14.03 -16.94 12.84
CA LEU A 123 -14.90 -17.36 13.94
C LEU A 123 -16.31 -16.76 13.86
N THR A 124 -16.47 -15.64 13.16
CA THR A 124 -17.74 -14.91 13.01
C THR A 124 -18.35 -15.05 11.61
N ASP A 125 -17.75 -15.86 10.73
CA ASP A 125 -18.16 -16.06 9.33
C ASP A 125 -18.27 -14.75 8.53
N ASN A 126 -17.31 -13.83 8.77
CA ASN A 126 -17.23 -12.55 8.08
C ASN A 126 -16.11 -12.57 7.03
N ALA A 127 -16.45 -12.29 5.77
CA ALA A 127 -15.47 -12.24 4.69
C ALA A 127 -14.66 -10.92 4.63
N SER A 128 -15.14 -9.85 5.28
CA SER A 128 -14.51 -8.52 5.27
C SER A 128 -13.97 -8.15 6.65
N ILE A 129 -12.73 -7.65 6.70
CA ILE A 129 -12.11 -7.14 7.93
C ILE A 129 -12.88 -5.95 8.53
N GLN A 130 -13.61 -5.20 7.69
CA GLN A 130 -14.38 -4.05 8.16
C GLN A 130 -15.55 -4.45 9.07
N GLU A 131 -16.04 -5.69 8.96
CA GLU A 131 -17.13 -6.21 9.78
C GLU A 131 -16.66 -6.59 11.20
N VAL A 132 -15.36 -6.77 11.41
CA VAL A 132 -14.77 -7.13 12.71
C VAL A 132 -14.08 -5.95 13.40
N LEU A 133 -14.13 -4.76 12.80
CA LEU A 133 -13.58 -3.52 13.33
C LEU A 133 -14.72 -2.54 13.65
N PHE A 134 -14.73 -1.96 14.86
CA PHE A 134 -15.76 -0.98 15.23
C PHE A 134 -15.71 0.30 14.38
N PHE A 135 -14.51 0.74 14.00
CA PHE A 135 -14.30 1.95 13.22
C PHE A 135 -13.23 1.66 12.14
N PRO A 136 -13.60 0.98 11.04
CA PRO A 136 -12.66 0.68 9.97
C PRO A 136 -12.17 1.97 9.29
N GLN A 137 -10.95 1.94 8.76
CA GLN A 137 -10.44 3.06 7.97
C GLN A 137 -11.22 3.17 6.65
N MET A 138 -11.98 4.25 6.52
CA MET A 138 -12.73 4.57 5.31
C MET A 138 -11.96 5.55 4.43
N ARG A 139 -12.17 5.47 3.12
CA ARG A 139 -11.71 6.52 2.21
C ARG A 139 -12.43 7.83 2.57
N PRO A 140 -11.71 8.96 2.70
CA PRO A 140 -12.35 10.24 2.95
C PRO A 140 -13.43 10.52 1.92
N GLU A 141 -14.56 11.03 2.36
CA GLU A 141 -15.62 11.46 1.45
C GLU A 141 -15.08 12.56 0.52
N LYS A 142 -15.31 12.39 -0.78
CA LYS A 142 -15.08 13.47 -1.74
C LYS A 142 -16.08 14.57 -1.42
N LYS A 143 -15.63 15.69 -0.84
CA LYS A 143 -16.47 16.88 -0.65
C LYS A 143 -17.05 17.27 -2.00
N GLN A 144 -18.37 17.19 -2.15
CA GLN A 144 -19.04 17.78 -3.30
C GLN A 144 -18.77 19.28 -3.25
N ILE A 145 -18.11 19.79 -4.27
CA ILE A 145 -17.89 21.22 -4.41
C ILE A 145 -19.25 21.83 -4.78
N GLU A 146 -19.88 22.53 -3.85
CA GLU A 146 -21.08 23.30 -4.15
C GLU A 146 -20.70 24.47 -5.06
N LEU A 147 -21.10 24.34 -6.32
CA LEU A 147 -20.89 25.38 -7.34
C LEU A 147 -22.11 26.30 -7.41
N ALA A 148 -21.86 27.60 -7.56
CA ALA A 148 -22.92 28.56 -7.88
C ALA A 148 -23.56 28.26 -9.25
N PRO A 149 -24.78 28.73 -9.55
CA PRO A 149 -25.45 28.45 -10.83
C PRO A 149 -24.60 28.80 -12.07
N ASP A 150 -23.94 29.95 -12.04
CA ASP A 150 -23.07 30.42 -13.12
C ASP A 150 -21.80 29.54 -13.26
N GLU A 151 -21.27 29.03 -12.15
CA GLU A 151 -20.11 28.13 -12.12
C GLU A 151 -20.46 26.73 -12.64
N LYS A 152 -21.63 26.20 -12.23
CA LYS A 152 -22.19 24.93 -12.75
C LYS A 152 -22.34 24.99 -14.26
N HIS A 153 -22.89 26.09 -14.77
CA HIS A 153 -23.10 26.29 -16.19
C HIS A 153 -21.77 26.27 -16.98
N ILE A 154 -20.73 26.98 -16.51
CA ILE A 154 -19.41 26.93 -17.15
C ILE A 154 -18.81 25.51 -17.09
N VAL A 155 -18.94 24.82 -15.95
CA VAL A 155 -18.41 23.45 -15.79
C VAL A 155 -19.15 22.46 -16.70
N GLU A 156 -20.45 22.60 -16.91
CA GLU A 156 -21.22 21.77 -17.87
C GLU A 156 -20.74 21.97 -19.30
N ILE A 157 -20.49 23.22 -19.71
CA ILE A 157 -19.92 23.52 -21.03
C ILE A 157 -18.53 22.90 -21.15
N LEU A 158 -17.67 23.04 -20.13
CA LEU A 158 -16.33 22.45 -20.11
C LEU A 158 -16.36 20.91 -20.15
N LYS A 159 -17.33 20.26 -19.49
CA LYS A 159 -17.49 18.79 -19.54
C LYS A 159 -17.98 18.31 -20.91
N ALA A 160 -18.78 19.11 -21.60
CA ALA A 160 -19.32 18.78 -22.91
C ALA A 160 -18.31 18.99 -24.07
N ASN A 161 -17.15 19.62 -23.81
CA ASN A 161 -16.14 19.91 -24.83
C ASN A 161 -14.76 19.41 -24.35
N THR A 162 -14.08 18.60 -25.14
CA THR A 162 -12.69 18.16 -24.87
C THR A 162 -11.71 19.26 -25.25
N GLY A 163 -11.67 20.34 -24.45
CA GLY A 163 -10.93 21.56 -24.73
C GLY A 163 -11.73 22.53 -25.60
N ILE A 164 -11.90 23.77 -25.13
CA ILE A 164 -12.63 24.83 -25.82
C ILE A 164 -11.86 26.15 -25.72
N SER A 165 -11.86 26.96 -26.77
CA SER A 165 -11.24 28.28 -26.71
C SER A 165 -11.93 29.15 -25.65
N ILE A 166 -11.19 30.02 -24.95
CA ILE A 166 -11.80 30.93 -23.96
C ILE A 166 -12.85 31.84 -24.61
N ASN A 167 -12.65 32.23 -25.86
CA ASN A 167 -13.59 33.09 -26.58
C ASN A 167 -14.92 32.35 -26.83
N ASP A 168 -14.85 31.10 -27.28
CA ASP A 168 -16.04 30.27 -27.50
C ASP A 168 -16.72 29.89 -26.19
N LEU A 169 -15.93 29.65 -25.13
CA LEU A 169 -16.47 29.38 -23.80
C LEU A 169 -17.23 30.59 -23.24
N LYS A 170 -16.70 31.81 -23.41
CA LYS A 170 -17.39 33.05 -23.04
C LYS A 170 -18.67 33.26 -23.84
N LEU A 171 -18.64 32.97 -25.14
CA LEU A 171 -19.80 33.07 -26.02
C LEU A 171 -20.88 32.06 -25.61
N LYS A 172 -20.51 30.79 -25.40
CA LYS A 172 -21.46 29.72 -25.00
C LYS A 172 -22.03 29.90 -23.59
N ALA A 173 -21.26 30.50 -22.67
CA ALA A 173 -21.72 30.71 -21.30
C ALA A 173 -22.74 31.85 -21.18
N GLU A 174 -22.78 32.78 -22.15
CA GLU A 174 -23.70 33.93 -22.19
C GLU A 174 -23.78 34.75 -20.89
N LEU A 175 -22.69 34.75 -20.10
CA LEU A 175 -22.61 35.47 -18.83
C LEU A 175 -22.19 36.93 -19.05
N SER A 176 -22.70 37.83 -18.20
CA SER A 176 -22.18 39.20 -18.16
C SER A 176 -20.71 39.21 -17.73
N GLY A 177 -19.92 40.20 -18.18
CA GLY A 177 -18.47 40.23 -17.91
C GLY A 177 -18.12 40.09 -16.41
N LYS A 178 -18.90 40.73 -15.53
CA LYS A 178 -18.73 40.63 -14.07
C LYS A 178 -19.02 39.22 -13.53
N LYS A 179 -20.07 38.56 -14.05
CA LYS A 179 -20.44 37.18 -13.66
C LYS A 179 -19.43 36.16 -14.19
N TRP A 180 -19.01 36.33 -15.43
CA TRP A 180 -17.95 35.55 -16.04
C TRP A 180 -16.67 35.60 -15.19
N ASP A 181 -16.17 36.80 -14.90
CA ASP A 181 -14.91 36.96 -14.16
C ASP A 181 -14.99 36.36 -12.74
N ALA A 182 -16.15 36.44 -12.09
CA ALA A 182 -16.37 35.84 -10.78
C ALA A 182 -16.37 34.30 -10.87
N ALA A 183 -17.20 33.74 -11.76
CA ALA A 183 -17.35 32.31 -11.91
C ALA A 183 -16.08 31.64 -12.45
N SER A 184 -15.41 32.22 -13.45
CA SER A 184 -14.17 31.68 -14.04
C SER A 184 -13.02 31.66 -13.03
N LYS A 185 -12.91 32.68 -12.17
CA LYS A 185 -11.93 32.70 -11.08
C LYS A 185 -12.25 31.66 -10.02
N ALA A 186 -13.52 31.50 -9.66
CA ALA A 186 -13.96 30.52 -8.67
C ALA A 186 -13.67 29.08 -9.12
N ILE A 187 -14.06 28.70 -10.34
CA ILE A 187 -13.81 27.35 -10.87
C ILE A 187 -12.31 27.05 -11.06
N THR A 188 -11.50 28.06 -11.40
CA THR A 188 -10.03 27.91 -11.49
C THR A 188 -9.43 27.70 -10.10
N LYS A 189 -9.88 28.45 -9.09
CA LYS A 189 -9.44 28.29 -7.69
C LYS A 189 -9.81 26.92 -7.12
N LEU A 190 -10.93 26.37 -7.56
CA LEU A 190 -11.39 25.02 -7.21
C LEU A 190 -10.67 23.91 -7.98
N GLY A 191 -9.73 24.26 -8.88
CA GLY A 191 -8.95 23.31 -9.67
C GLY A 191 -9.75 22.60 -10.76
N LEU A 192 -10.92 23.12 -11.13
CA LEU A 192 -11.84 22.47 -12.09
C LEU A 192 -11.59 22.88 -13.55
N MET A 193 -10.83 23.96 -13.78
CA MET A 193 -10.53 24.46 -15.12
C MET A 193 -9.04 24.77 -15.24
N LYS A 194 -8.38 24.21 -16.25
CA LYS A 194 -7.02 24.55 -16.65
C LYS A 194 -7.05 25.35 -17.93
N ILE A 195 -6.21 26.38 -18.01
CA ILE A 195 -6.00 27.12 -19.25
C ILE A 195 -4.62 26.77 -19.79
N THR A 196 -4.58 26.25 -21.01
CA THR A 196 -3.35 26.00 -21.77
C THR A 196 -3.26 27.01 -22.92
N VAL A 197 -2.03 27.44 -23.22
CA VAL A 197 -1.76 28.33 -24.35
C VAL A 197 -1.28 27.46 -25.50
N ASN A 198 -1.97 27.50 -26.63
CA ASN A 198 -1.60 26.78 -27.85
C ASN A 198 -1.48 27.81 -29.00
N GLY A 199 -0.27 28.32 -29.21
CA GLY A 199 -0.04 29.44 -30.12
C GLY A 199 -0.69 30.73 -29.61
N ASP A 200 -1.54 31.34 -30.44
CA ASP A 200 -2.26 32.59 -30.11
C ASP A 200 -3.58 32.35 -29.36
N GLU A 201 -3.99 31.09 -29.19
CA GLU A 201 -5.26 30.73 -28.55
C GLU A 201 -5.08 30.21 -27.12
N LYS A 202 -6.04 30.56 -26.26
CA LYS A 202 -6.15 30.03 -24.89
C LYS A 202 -7.25 28.99 -24.85
N ILE A 203 -6.88 27.75 -24.55
CA ILE A 203 -7.79 26.61 -24.47
C ILE A 203 -8.10 26.35 -23.00
N ALA A 204 -9.39 26.24 -22.66
CA ALA A 204 -9.87 25.85 -21.35
C ALA A 204 -10.26 24.37 -21.37
N GLU A 205 -9.74 23.62 -20.41
CA GLU A 205 -9.99 22.18 -20.22
C GLU A 205 -10.56 21.92 -18.84
N TYR A 206 -11.54 21.00 -18.75
CA TYR A 206 -12.04 20.52 -17.48
C TYR A 206 -11.02 19.60 -16.81
N LEU A 207 -10.64 19.91 -15.59
CA LEU A 207 -9.88 19.01 -14.73
C LEU A 207 -10.88 18.33 -13.78
N GLY A 208 -11.27 17.11 -14.13
CA GLY A 208 -12.09 16.28 -13.24
C GLY A 208 -11.27 15.73 -12.08
N ASN A 209 -11.87 15.72 -10.89
CA ASN A 209 -11.47 14.87 -9.76
C ASN A 209 -12.16 13.49 -9.82
#